data_AF-A0A915NL29-F1
#
_entry.id   AF-A0A915NL29-F1
#
_cell.length_a   1.000
_cell.length_b   1.000
_cell.length_c   1.000
_cell.angle_alpha   90.00
_cell.angle_beta   90.00
_cell.angle_gamma   90.00
#
_symmetry.space_group_name_H-M   'P 1'
#
loop_
_entity.id
_entity.type
_entity.pdbx_description
1 polymer ?
#
loop_
_entity_poly.entity_id
_entity_poly.type
_entity_poly.pdbx_seq_one_letter_code
_entity_poly.pdbx_strand_id
1 'polypeptide(L)'
;DRLRPGRMLLVDLKEKCIVEDEQLKMQIAHSRNHKKLTINRIYLDQIRKDDVVVPFIKLNHGAVTNEYLIKRELKQLKLIGKRPGGDGKDHGRLRDIHLDSDRRLPLFSYTPDTFSLILVPMIIDKKEALGSMGNDAALACLSDYSPLLYSYFQQLFAQVTNPPIDPFREQIVMSLRCPVGPETNLLEPEFELESRILLDQPVLSLVDFQVLKRISFKGWRSYVINIVYPARHGQRGLVPALDRICSEACSAALDGYQILILSDRQVDKDYVPISALLALGAIHQCLIKQRLRMKVALIIESGEVKQVHDFCVLLGYGADAICPYMVYETCYRLRTMGLLDKNLTDDDVVQGYKAGIERGIYKVMAKMGISTLHSYKGAQIFEIVGLGREVVDKCFTNSVSRLGGANFETLAMEAIRRHRIA
;
A
#
# COMPACT_ATOMS: atom_id res chain seq x y z
N ASP A 1 25.92 25.50 -27.05
CA ASP A 1 25.56 24.29 -26.28
C ASP A 1 24.10 23.90 -26.45
N ARG A 2 23.80 22.61 -26.41
CA ARG A 2 22.41 22.08 -26.45
C ARG A 2 21.80 22.06 -25.04
N LEU A 3 20.47 22.10 -24.96
CA LEU A 3 19.76 21.88 -23.69
C LEU A 3 20.03 20.46 -23.16
N ARG A 4 20.46 20.38 -21.90
CA ARG A 4 20.64 19.13 -21.15
C ARG A 4 19.40 18.87 -20.29
N PRO A 5 19.17 17.64 -19.78
CA PRO A 5 18.01 17.33 -18.94
C PRO A 5 17.81 18.36 -17.81
N GLY A 6 16.60 18.89 -17.69
CA GLY A 6 16.23 19.87 -16.66
C GLY A 6 16.72 21.30 -16.86
N ARG A 7 17.38 21.63 -17.99
CA ARG A 7 17.78 23.01 -18.32
C ARG A 7 16.70 23.71 -19.16
N MET A 8 16.55 25.01 -18.94
CA MET A 8 15.63 25.89 -19.64
C MET A 8 16.40 26.94 -20.45
N LEU A 9 15.82 27.41 -21.55
CA LEU A 9 16.27 28.58 -22.29
C LEU A 9 15.10 29.55 -22.37
N LEU A 10 15.32 30.78 -21.93
CA LEU A 10 14.30 31.82 -21.90
C LEU A 10 14.81 33.05 -22.65
N VAL A 11 13.93 33.68 -23.42
CA VAL A 11 14.19 34.97 -24.07
C VAL A 11 13.15 35.95 -23.55
N ASP A 12 13.60 37.03 -22.91
CA ASP A 12 12.73 38.12 -22.50
C ASP A 12 12.57 39.10 -23.67
N LEU A 13 11.37 39.17 -24.24
CA LEU A 13 11.08 40.02 -25.39
C LEU A 13 10.97 41.51 -25.02
N LYS A 14 10.71 41.84 -23.75
CA LYS A 14 10.61 43.23 -23.29
C LYS A 14 12.01 43.79 -23.04
N GLU A 15 12.81 43.05 -22.27
CA GLU A 15 14.20 43.41 -21.96
C GLU A 15 15.16 43.09 -23.12
N LYS A 16 14.67 42.38 -24.16
CA LYS A 16 15.41 41.98 -25.37
C LYS A 16 16.70 41.22 -25.04
N CYS A 17 16.67 40.39 -24.01
CA CYS A 17 17.82 39.63 -23.55
C CYS A 17 17.53 38.12 -23.50
N ILE A 18 18.59 37.34 -23.61
CA ILE A 18 18.55 35.89 -23.39
C ILE A 18 18.86 35.66 -21.92
N VAL A 19 17.97 34.97 -21.20
CA VAL A 19 18.15 34.63 -19.79
C VAL A 19 18.71 33.22 -19.69
N GLU A 20 19.87 33.09 -19.04
CA GLU A 20 20.48 31.80 -18.80
C GLU A 20 19.71 30.96 -17.76
N ASP A 21 19.79 29.63 -17.88
CA ASP A 21 19.09 28.67 -17.01
C ASP A 21 19.35 28.92 -15.51
N GLU A 22 20.60 29.14 -15.13
CA GLU A 22 20.99 29.35 -13.72
C GLU A 22 20.44 30.67 -13.19
N GLN A 23 20.56 31.74 -13.98
CA GLN A 23 20.03 33.05 -13.62
C GLN A 23 18.51 32.99 -13.42
N LEU A 24 17.78 32.35 -14.34
CA LEU A 24 16.34 32.17 -14.24
C LEU A 24 15.94 31.37 -13.00
N LYS A 25 16.60 30.23 -12.76
CA LYS A 25 16.33 29.40 -11.58
C LYS A 25 16.64 30.13 -10.28
N MET A 26 17.72 30.91 -10.22
CA MET A 26 18.06 31.71 -9.06
C MET A 26 17.06 32.84 -8.84
N GLN A 27 16.61 33.53 -9.88
CA GLN A 27 15.53 34.53 -9.79
C GLN A 27 14.25 33.93 -9.22
N ILE A 28 13.81 32.77 -9.74
CA ILE A 28 12.62 32.07 -9.23
C ILE A 28 12.84 31.58 -7.79
N ALA A 29 14.03 31.08 -7.46
CA ALA A 29 14.37 30.67 -6.10
C ALA A 29 14.37 31.85 -5.12
N HIS A 30 14.74 33.06 -5.55
CA HIS A 30 14.70 34.27 -4.72
C HIS A 30 13.32 34.93 -4.67
N SER A 31 12.45 34.68 -5.66
CA SER A 31 11.09 35.25 -5.70
C SER A 31 10.22 34.86 -4.50
N ARG A 32 10.53 33.73 -3.86
CA ARG A 32 9.78 33.18 -2.72
C ARG A 32 10.73 32.57 -1.69
N ASN A 33 10.35 32.61 -0.41
CA ASN A 33 11.14 31.96 0.62
C ASN A 33 10.84 30.45 0.70
N HIS A 34 11.39 29.68 -0.25
CA HIS A 34 11.21 28.23 -0.32
C HIS A 34 11.72 27.48 0.91
N LYS A 35 12.67 28.06 1.65
CA LYS A 35 13.15 27.51 2.92
C LYS A 35 12.05 27.50 3.98
N LYS A 36 11.24 28.55 4.09
CA LYS A 36 10.07 28.55 5.00
C LYS A 36 9.07 27.45 4.63
N LEU A 37 8.78 27.27 3.33
CA LEU A 37 7.85 26.25 2.82
C LEU A 37 8.30 24.80 3.08
N THR A 38 9.58 24.57 3.37
CA THR A 38 10.14 23.22 3.59
C THR A 38 10.32 22.86 5.07
N ILE A 39 10.36 23.85 5.96
CA ILE A 39 10.64 23.64 7.40
C ILE A 39 9.55 22.82 8.09
N ASN A 40 8.30 22.97 7.66
CA ASN A 40 7.17 22.36 8.36
C ASN A 40 6.76 20.97 7.84
N ARG A 41 7.45 20.44 6.82
CA ARG A 41 7.22 19.07 6.33
C ARG A 41 7.34 18.07 7.48
N ILE A 42 6.31 17.23 7.62
CA ILE A 42 6.24 16.25 8.70
C ILE A 42 6.87 14.96 8.21
N TYR A 43 7.94 14.53 8.86
CA TYR A 43 8.57 13.24 8.59
C TYR A 43 8.06 12.20 9.57
N LEU A 44 7.95 10.95 9.12
CA LEU A 44 7.48 9.87 9.98
C LEU A 44 8.36 9.69 11.23
N ASP A 45 9.67 9.92 11.11
CA ASP A 45 10.60 9.88 12.24
C ASP A 45 10.33 10.94 13.32
N GLN A 46 9.74 12.08 12.94
CA GLN A 46 9.30 13.10 13.90
C GLN A 46 8.06 12.60 14.66
N ILE A 47 7.08 12.06 13.93
CA ILE A 47 5.86 11.50 14.53
C ILE A 47 6.20 10.35 15.48
N ARG A 48 7.16 9.48 15.12
CA ARG A 48 7.64 8.40 15.98
C ARG A 48 8.18 8.90 17.33
N LYS A 49 8.83 10.06 17.38
CA LYS A 49 9.35 10.64 18.62
C LYS A 49 8.24 11.18 19.51
N ASP A 50 7.23 11.80 18.91
CA ASP A 50 6.09 12.36 19.64
C ASP A 50 5.14 11.27 20.18
N ASP A 51 4.96 10.18 19.45
CA ASP A 51 4.13 9.04 19.87
C ASP A 51 4.66 8.34 21.14
N VAL A 52 5.96 8.45 21.43
CA VAL A 52 6.58 7.96 22.68
C VAL A 52 6.09 8.76 23.91
N VAL A 53 5.51 9.96 23.71
CA VAL A 53 5.10 10.88 24.79
C VAL A 53 3.64 10.68 25.22
N VAL A 54 2.82 9.92 24.49
CA VAL A 54 1.39 9.74 24.80
C VAL A 54 1.19 8.81 26.02
N PRO A 55 0.51 9.25 27.11
CA PRO A 55 0.70 8.65 28.45
C PRO A 55 -0.10 7.38 28.77
N PHE A 56 -0.89 6.83 27.84
CA PHE A 56 -1.78 5.69 28.14
C PHE A 56 -1.16 4.30 27.97
N ILE A 57 0.07 4.21 27.45
CA ILE A 57 0.90 3.02 27.58
C ILE A 57 2.28 3.49 28.07
N LYS A 58 2.45 3.61 29.39
CA LYS A 58 3.79 3.58 29.99
C LYS A 58 4.41 2.21 29.68
N LEU A 59 5.05 2.09 28.52
CA LEU A 59 6.06 1.06 28.29
C LEU A 59 7.26 1.48 29.12
N ASN A 60 7.29 1.03 30.37
CA ASN A 60 8.50 1.07 31.17
C ASN A 60 9.58 0.30 30.39
N HIS A 61 10.49 1.04 29.73
CA HIS A 61 11.75 0.57 29.14
C HIS A 61 11.70 -0.17 27.78
N GLY A 62 11.34 0.51 26.68
CA GLY A 62 11.73 0.07 25.33
C GLY A 62 10.97 0.72 24.18
N ALA A 63 11.66 0.97 23.06
CA ALA A 63 11.04 1.34 21.78
C ALA A 63 10.07 0.23 21.33
N VAL A 64 8.93 0.60 20.74
CA VAL A 64 7.98 -0.39 20.17
C VAL A 64 8.66 -1.08 18.99
N THR A 65 9.02 -2.35 19.14
CA THR A 65 9.62 -3.15 18.07
C THR A 65 8.54 -3.84 17.23
N ASN A 66 8.88 -4.15 15.97
CA ASN A 66 7.99 -4.95 15.10
C ASN A 66 7.65 -6.29 15.76
N GLU A 67 8.63 -6.93 16.39
CA GLU A 67 8.46 -8.19 17.13
C GLU A 67 7.39 -8.08 18.22
N TYR A 68 7.42 -7.01 19.03
CA TYR A 68 6.44 -6.82 20.11
C TYR A 68 5.02 -6.69 19.56
N LEU A 69 4.85 -5.91 18.49
CA LEU A 69 3.55 -5.71 17.85
C LEU A 69 3.02 -7.03 17.28
N ILE A 70 3.86 -7.78 16.56
CA ILE A 70 3.50 -9.09 16.00
C ILE A 70 3.08 -10.05 17.12
N LYS A 71 3.89 -10.18 18.18
CA LYS A 71 3.56 -11.02 19.34
C LYS A 71 2.25 -10.61 20.00
N ARG A 72 1.98 -9.30 20.12
CA ARG A 72 0.75 -8.79 20.72
C ARG A 72 -0.48 -9.19 19.91
N GLU A 73 -0.44 -8.98 18.60
CA GLU A 73 -1.54 -9.32 17.69
C GLU A 73 -1.75 -10.84 17.64
N LEU A 74 -0.69 -11.64 17.51
CA LEU A 74 -0.80 -13.09 17.50
C LEU A 74 -1.33 -13.67 18.82
N LYS A 75 -1.04 -13.01 19.96
CA LYS A 75 -1.65 -13.36 21.26
C LYS A 75 -3.13 -13.01 21.33
N GLN A 76 -3.54 -11.86 20.80
CA GLN A 76 -4.96 -11.47 20.73
C GLN A 76 -5.76 -12.47 19.89
N LEU A 77 -5.17 -12.93 18.79
CA LEU A 77 -5.75 -13.96 17.91
C LEU A 77 -5.64 -15.39 18.49
N LYS A 78 -5.08 -15.56 19.69
CA LYS A 78 -4.82 -16.86 20.35
C LYS A 78 -3.99 -17.84 19.50
N LEU A 79 -3.22 -17.32 18.54
CA LEU A 79 -2.31 -18.09 17.69
C LEU A 79 -1.00 -18.41 18.44
N ILE A 80 -0.66 -17.60 19.45
CA ILE A 80 0.48 -17.79 20.35
C ILE A 80 0.01 -17.59 21.81
N GLY A 81 0.27 -18.54 22.71
CA GLY A 81 -0.08 -18.38 24.14
C GLY A 81 0.06 -19.64 25.02
N LYS A 82 -0.03 -19.46 26.35
CA LYS A 82 -0.09 -20.55 27.36
C LYS A 82 -1.51 -21.13 27.47
N ARG A 83 -1.64 -22.44 27.74
CA ARG A 83 -2.92 -23.12 28.01
C ARG A 83 -3.64 -22.47 29.21
N PRO A 84 -4.95 -22.18 29.14
CA PRO A 84 -5.74 -21.94 30.35
C PRO A 84 -6.06 -23.30 30.99
N GLY A 85 -5.58 -23.52 32.23
CA GLY A 85 -5.95 -24.69 33.05
C GLY A 85 -4.99 -25.88 33.00
N GLY A 86 -3.80 -25.75 33.61
CA GLY A 86 -2.93 -26.89 33.90
C GLY A 86 -2.13 -26.60 35.16
N ASP A 87 -2.65 -27.04 36.31
CA ASP A 87 -1.91 -27.09 37.56
C ASP A 87 -0.68 -28.00 37.38
N GLY A 88 0.47 -27.51 37.86
CA GLY A 88 1.63 -28.33 38.19
C GLY A 88 2.48 -28.86 37.02
N LYS A 89 3.66 -28.25 36.87
CA LYS A 89 4.89 -28.89 36.36
C LYS A 89 4.94 -29.36 34.89
N ASP A 90 4.56 -28.51 33.95
CA ASP A 90 5.05 -28.61 32.56
C ASP A 90 5.82 -27.33 32.19
N HIS A 91 7.14 -27.44 32.08
CA HIS A 91 7.99 -26.36 31.56
C HIS A 91 7.71 -26.15 30.06
N GLY A 92 6.77 -25.24 29.76
CA GLY A 92 7.01 -24.16 28.80
C GLY A 92 7.02 -24.48 27.30
N ARG A 93 6.18 -25.37 26.77
CA ARG A 93 5.86 -25.31 25.32
C ARG A 93 4.69 -24.35 25.07
N LEU A 94 5.00 -23.18 24.52
CA LEU A 94 4.00 -22.28 23.93
C LEU A 94 3.15 -23.08 22.93
N ARG A 95 1.82 -22.85 22.88
CA ARG A 95 1.06 -23.28 21.69
C ARG A 95 1.54 -22.40 20.54
N ASP A 96 2.60 -22.80 19.86
CA ASP A 96 2.85 -22.33 18.51
C ASP A 96 1.90 -23.15 17.64
N ILE A 97 0.72 -22.58 17.38
CA ILE A 97 -0.18 -23.16 16.39
C ILE A 97 0.64 -23.29 15.09
N HIS A 98 0.66 -24.48 14.49
CA HIS A 98 1.43 -24.73 13.28
C HIS A 98 1.00 -23.73 12.19
N LEU A 99 1.92 -23.35 11.29
CA LEU A 99 1.63 -22.34 10.28
C LEU A 99 0.38 -22.71 9.47
N ASP A 100 0.27 -24.00 9.14
CA ASP A 100 -0.83 -24.60 8.39
C ASP A 100 -2.20 -24.49 9.06
N SER A 101 -2.26 -24.28 10.38
CA SER A 101 -3.54 -24.13 11.08
C SER A 101 -4.06 -22.68 11.08
N ASP A 102 -3.31 -21.72 10.54
CA ASP A 102 -3.79 -20.35 10.35
C ASP A 102 -4.61 -20.23 9.07
N ARG A 103 -5.93 -20.26 9.27
CA ARG A 103 -6.95 -20.17 8.22
C ARG A 103 -6.91 -18.88 7.40
N ARG A 104 -6.24 -17.83 7.90
CA ARG A 104 -6.08 -16.56 7.16
C ARG A 104 -5.13 -16.71 5.97
N LEU A 105 -4.19 -17.66 6.02
CA LEU A 105 -3.26 -17.91 4.91
C LEU A 105 -3.98 -18.36 3.63
N PRO A 106 -4.78 -19.46 3.64
CA PRO A 106 -5.52 -19.86 2.45
C PRO A 106 -6.56 -18.81 2.03
N LEU A 107 -7.19 -18.10 2.98
CA LEU A 107 -8.13 -17.01 2.69
C LEU A 107 -7.51 -15.93 1.78
N PHE A 108 -6.29 -15.49 2.09
CA PHE A 108 -5.54 -14.49 1.32
C PHE A 108 -4.64 -15.11 0.22
N SER A 109 -4.90 -16.38 -0.12
CA SER A 109 -4.19 -17.14 -1.16
C SER A 109 -2.67 -17.19 -0.94
N TYR A 110 -2.21 -17.37 0.29
CA TYR A 110 -0.82 -17.72 0.57
C TYR A 110 -0.63 -19.22 0.38
N THR A 111 0.32 -19.57 -0.48
CA THR A 111 0.75 -20.95 -0.71
C THR A 111 2.19 -21.14 -0.23
N PRO A 112 2.64 -22.37 0.05
CA PRO A 112 4.04 -22.66 0.34
C PRO A 112 4.99 -22.09 -0.73
N ASP A 113 4.60 -22.18 -2.00
CA ASP A 113 5.36 -21.63 -3.14
C ASP A 113 5.46 -20.10 -3.09
N THR A 114 4.40 -19.43 -2.64
CA THR A 114 4.44 -17.96 -2.44
C THR A 114 5.53 -17.59 -1.44
N PHE A 115 5.76 -18.41 -0.40
CA PHE A 115 6.83 -18.16 0.56
C PHE A 115 8.19 -18.50 -0.03
N SER A 116 8.39 -19.74 -0.47
CA SER A 116 9.70 -20.24 -0.89
C SER A 116 10.22 -19.58 -2.16
N LEU A 117 9.36 -19.32 -3.15
CA LEU A 117 9.76 -18.81 -4.45
C LEU A 117 9.72 -17.28 -4.53
N ILE A 118 8.84 -16.62 -3.77
CA ILE A 118 8.62 -15.17 -3.91
C ILE A 118 9.10 -14.40 -2.69
N LEU A 119 8.58 -14.70 -1.50
CA LEU A 119 8.84 -13.87 -0.31
C LEU A 119 10.25 -14.07 0.25
N VAL A 120 10.73 -15.31 0.37
CA VAL A 120 12.06 -15.60 0.94
C VAL A 120 13.19 -15.00 0.11
N PRO A 121 13.25 -15.19 -1.23
CA PRO A 121 14.28 -14.53 -2.04
C PRO A 121 14.19 -13.01 -1.98
N MET A 122 12.97 -12.46 -1.91
CA MET A 122 12.76 -11.02 -1.79
C MET A 122 13.32 -10.43 -0.51
N ILE A 123 13.24 -11.17 0.60
CA ILE A 123 13.78 -10.75 1.90
C ILE A 123 15.31 -10.84 1.92
N ILE A 124 15.87 -11.95 1.43
CA ILE A 124 17.32 -12.24 1.50
C ILE A 124 18.09 -11.40 0.47
N ASP A 125 17.71 -11.48 -0.80
CA ASP A 125 18.43 -10.82 -1.91
C ASP A 125 18.05 -9.34 -2.06
N LYS A 126 16.99 -8.91 -1.35
CA LYS A 126 16.42 -7.57 -1.45
C LYS A 126 16.04 -7.22 -2.90
N LYS A 127 15.57 -8.21 -3.66
CA LYS A 127 15.20 -8.11 -5.08
C LYS A 127 13.99 -8.99 -5.35
N GLU A 128 13.15 -8.60 -6.30
CA GLU A 128 12.08 -9.47 -6.78
C GLU A 128 12.63 -10.83 -7.23
N ALA A 129 11.90 -11.90 -6.95
CA ALA A 129 12.26 -13.24 -7.38
C ALA A 129 12.40 -13.32 -8.91
N LEU A 130 13.45 -14.01 -9.36
CA LEU A 130 13.71 -14.23 -10.78
C LEU A 130 13.18 -15.61 -11.19
N GLY A 131 12.49 -15.65 -12.32
CA GLY A 131 12.04 -16.87 -12.97
C GLY A 131 12.37 -16.86 -14.46
N SER A 132 12.13 -17.97 -15.14
CA SER A 132 12.28 -18.13 -16.59
C SER A 132 11.02 -18.78 -17.17
N MET A 133 11.00 -18.92 -18.51
CA MET A 133 9.84 -19.40 -19.30
C MET A 133 8.67 -18.40 -19.36
N GLY A 134 7.69 -18.71 -20.22
CA GLY A 134 6.43 -17.98 -20.33
C GLY A 134 5.48 -18.32 -19.18
N ASN A 135 4.46 -17.48 -19.01
CA ASN A 135 3.36 -17.80 -18.10
C ASN A 135 2.31 -18.64 -18.85
N ASP A 136 2.33 -19.95 -18.64
CA ASP A 136 1.36 -20.90 -19.23
C ASP A 136 0.06 -21.01 -18.42
N ALA A 137 -0.09 -20.23 -17.33
CA ALA A 137 -1.33 -20.20 -16.56
C ALA A 137 -2.46 -19.52 -17.37
N ALA A 138 -3.68 -20.04 -17.21
CA ALA A 138 -4.86 -19.42 -17.79
C ALA A 138 -5.03 -17.97 -17.30
N LEU A 139 -5.60 -17.12 -18.16
CA LEU A 139 -6.01 -15.77 -17.76
C LEU A 139 -6.94 -15.83 -16.55
N ALA A 140 -6.93 -14.79 -15.72
CA ALA A 140 -7.65 -14.78 -14.46
C ALA A 140 -9.15 -15.09 -14.62
N CYS A 141 -9.77 -14.54 -15.67
CA CYS A 141 -11.18 -14.77 -16.01
C CYS A 141 -11.50 -16.19 -16.53
N LEU A 142 -10.50 -16.99 -16.89
CA LEU A 142 -10.64 -18.36 -17.38
C LEU A 142 -10.16 -19.40 -16.36
N SER A 143 -9.67 -18.96 -15.21
CA SER A 143 -9.05 -19.83 -14.21
C SER A 143 -10.08 -20.41 -13.24
N ASP A 144 -10.04 -21.74 -13.05
CA ASP A 144 -10.88 -22.42 -12.06
C ASP A 144 -10.41 -22.20 -10.60
N TYR A 145 -9.21 -21.64 -10.43
CA TYR A 145 -8.56 -21.48 -9.12
C TYR A 145 -8.93 -20.17 -8.40
N SER A 146 -9.85 -19.35 -8.94
CA SER A 146 -10.27 -18.06 -8.38
C SER A 146 -9.09 -17.18 -7.92
N PRO A 147 -8.27 -16.71 -8.87
CA PRO A 147 -7.13 -15.85 -8.56
C PRO A 147 -7.56 -14.58 -7.82
N LEU A 148 -6.60 -13.93 -7.16
CA LEU A 148 -6.85 -12.63 -6.55
C LEU A 148 -7.10 -11.58 -7.63
N LEU A 149 -7.80 -10.52 -7.24
CA LEU A 149 -8.23 -9.49 -8.17
C LEU A 149 -7.07 -8.81 -8.90
N TYR A 150 -5.90 -8.71 -8.27
CA TYR A 150 -4.68 -8.16 -8.88
C TYR A 150 -4.34 -8.83 -10.22
N SER A 151 -4.58 -10.14 -10.37
CA SER A 151 -4.28 -10.89 -11.59
C SER A 151 -5.08 -10.46 -12.83
N TYR A 152 -6.18 -9.73 -12.65
CA TYR A 152 -6.95 -9.17 -13.77
C TYR A 152 -6.30 -7.91 -14.38
N PHE A 153 -5.31 -7.32 -13.69
CA PHE A 153 -4.65 -6.08 -14.11
C PHE A 153 -3.32 -6.39 -14.78
N GLN A 154 -3.19 -6.06 -16.05
CA GLN A 154 -1.95 -6.21 -16.80
C GLN A 154 -1.20 -4.88 -16.83
N GLN A 155 0.09 -4.90 -16.49
CA GLN A 155 0.93 -3.71 -16.48
C GLN A 155 1.11 -3.18 -17.91
N LEU A 156 0.78 -1.90 -18.13
CA LEU A 156 1.13 -1.25 -19.38
C LEU A 156 2.62 -0.92 -19.40
N PHE A 157 3.20 -0.91 -20.60
CA PHE A 157 4.58 -0.51 -20.82
C PHE A 157 4.69 0.33 -22.09
N ALA A 158 5.67 1.22 -22.11
CA ALA A 158 5.89 2.09 -23.24
C ALA A 158 6.55 1.32 -24.38
N GLN A 159 6.03 1.53 -25.60
CA GLN A 159 6.64 1.03 -26.83
C GLN A 159 6.64 2.15 -27.85
N VAL A 160 7.81 2.47 -28.41
CA VAL A 160 8.02 3.44 -29.50
C VAL A 160 7.72 4.91 -29.13
N THR A 161 6.58 5.21 -28.51
CA THR A 161 6.08 6.56 -28.21
C THR A 161 6.94 7.31 -27.22
N ASN A 162 7.42 6.62 -26.20
CA ASN A 162 8.30 7.15 -25.16
C ASN A 162 9.26 6.04 -24.71
N PRO A 163 10.54 6.36 -24.43
CA PRO A 163 11.49 5.35 -23.99
C PRO A 163 11.24 4.97 -22.52
N PRO A 164 11.40 3.68 -22.14
CA PRO A 164 11.51 3.30 -20.74
C PRO A 164 12.83 3.83 -20.15
N ILE A 165 12.87 3.95 -18.82
CA ILE A 165 14.05 4.36 -18.05
C ILE A 165 14.81 3.11 -17.58
N ASP A 166 16.12 3.20 -17.36
CA ASP A 166 16.86 2.15 -16.64
C ASP A 166 16.76 2.38 -15.11
N PRO A 167 15.99 1.56 -14.37
CA PRO A 167 15.76 1.76 -12.94
C PRO A 167 17.03 1.56 -12.08
N PHE A 168 18.10 0.98 -12.63
CA PHE A 168 19.34 0.72 -11.92
C PHE A 168 20.43 1.73 -12.28
N ARG A 169 20.61 2.03 -13.57
CA ARG A 169 21.65 2.97 -14.04
C ARG A 169 21.23 4.42 -13.89
N GLU A 170 19.94 4.72 -14.04
CA GLU A 170 19.39 6.07 -13.99
C GLU A 170 18.58 6.32 -12.69
N GLN A 171 18.86 5.55 -11.63
CA GLN A 171 18.12 5.65 -10.36
C GLN A 171 18.13 7.08 -9.78
N ILE A 172 19.16 7.89 -10.06
CA ILE A 172 19.28 9.27 -9.57
C ILE A 172 18.11 10.18 -10.01
N VAL A 173 17.47 9.89 -11.14
CA VAL A 173 16.32 10.68 -11.61
C VAL A 173 15.00 10.17 -11.04
N MET A 174 14.99 9.01 -10.38
CA MET A 174 13.80 8.37 -9.86
C MET A 174 13.57 8.66 -8.37
N SER A 175 12.31 8.66 -7.93
CA SER A 175 12.00 8.80 -6.50
C SER A 175 10.67 8.14 -6.12
N LEU A 176 10.69 7.36 -5.03
CA LEU A 176 9.48 6.88 -4.34
C LEU A 176 8.98 7.81 -3.24
N ARG A 177 9.70 8.90 -2.95
CA ARG A 177 9.29 9.85 -1.93
C ARG A 177 7.97 10.49 -2.33
N CYS A 178 6.96 10.40 -1.47
CA CYS A 178 5.65 10.96 -1.76
C CYS A 178 5.10 11.72 -0.56
N PRO A 179 4.64 12.96 -0.73
CA PRO A 179 3.81 13.61 0.27
C PRO A 179 2.46 12.90 0.34
N VAL A 180 1.95 12.71 1.55
CA VAL A 180 0.70 12.04 1.89
C VAL A 180 -0.12 13.01 2.71
N GLY A 181 -1.43 13.06 2.45
CA GLY A 181 -2.35 13.95 3.15
C GLY A 181 -3.08 14.94 2.26
N PRO A 182 -3.77 15.90 2.88
CA PRO A 182 -4.51 16.93 2.19
C PRO A 182 -3.60 17.71 1.24
N GLU A 183 -4.10 17.93 0.04
CA GLU A 183 -3.48 18.74 -1.00
C GLU A 183 -4.02 20.16 -0.91
N THR A 184 -3.13 21.12 -1.12
CA THR A 184 -3.45 22.54 -1.01
C THR A 184 -3.73 23.14 -2.39
N ASN A 185 -4.19 24.39 -2.40
CA ASN A 185 -4.37 25.12 -3.64
C ASN A 185 -3.04 25.23 -4.41
N LEU A 186 -3.03 24.80 -5.68
CA LEU A 186 -1.85 24.92 -6.54
C LEU A 186 -1.63 26.35 -7.04
N LEU A 187 -2.70 27.16 -7.12
CA LEU A 187 -2.65 28.53 -7.64
C LEU A 187 -2.05 29.50 -6.62
N GLU A 188 -2.27 29.21 -5.34
CA GLU A 188 -1.83 30.03 -4.21
C GLU A 188 -0.89 29.18 -3.34
N PRO A 189 0.42 29.23 -3.59
CA PRO A 189 1.41 28.54 -2.78
C PRO A 189 1.60 29.33 -1.48
N GLU A 190 0.60 29.31 -0.63
CA GLU A 190 0.65 29.80 0.74
C GLU A 190 1.44 28.84 1.65
N PHE A 191 1.59 29.23 2.92
CA PHE A 191 2.18 28.41 3.98
C PHE A 191 1.41 27.09 4.23
N GLU A 192 0.34 26.76 3.52
CA GLU A 192 -0.43 25.53 3.77
C GLU A 192 0.23 24.25 3.24
N LEU A 193 1.22 24.35 2.32
CA LEU A 193 2.05 23.22 1.84
C LEU A 193 2.77 22.47 3.00
N GLU A 194 2.72 23.06 4.19
CA GLU A 194 3.44 22.74 5.42
C GLU A 194 2.83 21.61 6.26
N SER A 195 1.68 21.06 5.89
CA SER A 195 0.99 20.08 6.73
C SER A 195 1.17 18.63 6.29
N ARG A 196 1.66 18.34 5.07
CA ARG A 196 1.72 16.97 4.52
C ARG A 196 2.79 16.11 5.18
N ILE A 197 2.49 14.82 5.32
CA ILE A 197 3.42 13.80 5.81
C ILE A 197 4.26 13.33 4.62
N LEU A 198 5.58 13.47 4.68
CA LEU A 198 6.47 12.96 3.66
C LEU A 198 6.90 11.53 4.00
N LEU A 199 6.49 10.59 3.16
CA LEU A 199 6.95 9.20 3.24
C LEU A 199 8.11 8.99 2.28
N ASP A 200 9.17 8.32 2.74
CA ASP A 200 10.29 7.97 1.87
C ASP A 200 9.92 6.92 0.83
N GLN A 201 9.02 6.01 1.19
CA GLN A 201 8.51 4.94 0.34
C GLN A 201 7.07 4.57 0.76
N PRO A 202 6.28 3.96 -0.14
CA PRO A 202 4.88 3.64 0.14
C PRO A 202 4.68 2.42 1.05
N VAL A 203 5.70 1.57 1.23
CA VAL A 203 5.61 0.36 2.06
C VAL A 203 5.81 0.71 3.53
N LEU A 204 4.81 0.41 4.36
CA LEU A 204 4.83 0.70 5.79
C LEU A 204 5.22 -0.53 6.60
N SER A 205 6.10 -0.33 7.60
CA SER A 205 6.29 -1.33 8.66
C SER A 205 5.10 -1.35 9.61
N LEU A 206 4.99 -2.36 10.46
CA LEU A 206 3.93 -2.42 11.48
C LEU A 206 4.05 -1.28 12.48
N VAL A 207 5.27 -0.91 12.86
CA VAL A 207 5.53 0.23 13.75
C VAL A 207 5.06 1.53 13.10
N ASP A 208 5.46 1.77 11.84
CA ASP A 208 5.07 2.95 11.07
C ASP A 208 3.56 3.08 10.93
N PHE A 209 2.91 1.96 10.64
CA PHE A 209 1.47 1.92 10.50
C PHE A 209 0.75 2.21 11.83
N GLN A 210 1.23 1.63 12.95
CA GLN A 210 0.62 1.90 14.27
C GLN A 210 0.75 3.37 14.68
N VAL A 211 1.88 4.01 14.32
CA VAL A 211 2.08 5.45 14.54
C VAL A 211 1.09 6.27 13.73
N LEU A 212 0.92 5.95 12.43
CA LEU A 212 -0.06 6.63 11.58
C LEU A 212 -1.52 6.38 12.03
N LYS A 213 -1.81 5.22 12.60
CA LYS A 213 -3.14 4.86 13.13
C LYS A 213 -3.51 5.57 14.44
N ARG A 214 -2.52 6.08 15.18
CA ARG A 214 -2.74 6.79 16.46
C ARG A 214 -2.40 8.27 16.38
N ILE A 215 -2.12 8.75 15.18
CA ILE A 215 -1.66 10.11 14.96
C ILE A 215 -2.64 11.11 15.56
N SER A 216 -2.11 11.99 16.39
CA SER A 216 -2.78 13.18 16.95
C SER A 216 -1.94 14.44 16.76
N PHE A 217 -0.88 14.33 15.95
CA PHE A 217 0.12 15.37 15.75
C PHE A 217 -0.42 16.51 14.88
N LYS A 218 -0.29 17.76 15.35
CA LYS A 218 -0.72 18.98 14.62
C LYS A 218 -2.14 18.89 14.01
N GLY A 219 -3.09 18.29 14.74
CA GLY A 219 -4.49 18.18 14.30
C GLY A 219 -4.75 17.07 13.27
N TRP A 220 -3.75 16.26 12.94
CA TRP A 220 -3.93 15.05 12.15
C TRP A 220 -4.72 14.01 12.92
N ARG A 221 -5.70 13.40 12.27
CA ARG A 221 -6.46 12.27 12.79
C ARG A 221 -6.60 11.20 11.71
N SER A 222 -6.55 9.95 12.15
CA SER A 222 -6.85 8.79 11.32
C SER A 222 -8.22 8.20 11.64
N TYR A 223 -8.91 7.71 10.62
CA TYR A 223 -10.15 6.94 10.74
C TYR A 223 -9.96 5.57 10.09
N VAL A 224 -10.42 4.50 10.74
CA VAL A 224 -10.25 3.12 10.26
C VAL A 224 -11.59 2.62 9.72
N ILE A 225 -11.62 2.30 8.44
CA ILE A 225 -12.76 1.74 7.72
C ILE A 225 -12.52 0.25 7.57
N ASN A 226 -13.43 -0.55 8.13
CA ASN A 226 -13.34 -2.00 8.03
C ASN A 226 -13.92 -2.46 6.69
N ILE A 227 -13.05 -3.06 5.85
CA ILE A 227 -13.39 -3.56 4.51
C ILE A 227 -13.85 -5.02 4.57
N VAL A 228 -14.83 -5.28 5.44
CA VAL A 228 -15.46 -6.60 5.61
C VAL A 228 -16.97 -6.49 5.54
N TYR A 229 -17.65 -7.61 5.27
CA TYR A 229 -19.10 -7.69 5.28
C TYR A 229 -19.60 -9.03 5.86
N PRO A 230 -20.81 -9.08 6.46
CA PRO A 230 -21.31 -10.31 7.07
C PRO A 230 -21.56 -11.43 6.04
N ALA A 231 -21.04 -12.63 6.31
CA ALA A 231 -21.14 -13.82 5.48
C ALA A 231 -22.59 -14.26 5.23
N ARG A 232 -23.52 -13.94 6.16
CA ARG A 232 -24.96 -14.21 6.02
C ARG A 232 -25.59 -13.57 4.78
N HIS A 233 -25.04 -12.46 4.29
CA HIS A 233 -25.56 -11.78 3.09
C HIS A 233 -25.12 -12.45 1.79
N GLY A 234 -24.21 -13.43 1.86
CA GLY A 234 -23.71 -14.16 0.71
C GLY A 234 -23.19 -13.23 -0.39
N GLN A 235 -23.36 -13.66 -1.64
CA GLN A 235 -22.82 -12.95 -2.81
C GLN A 235 -23.42 -11.53 -2.98
N ARG A 236 -24.70 -11.37 -2.62
CA ARG A 236 -25.41 -10.09 -2.71
C ARG A 236 -24.93 -9.06 -1.67
N GLY A 237 -24.12 -9.46 -0.69
CA GLY A 237 -23.57 -8.58 0.33
C GLY A 237 -22.49 -7.62 -0.17
N LEU A 238 -21.81 -7.92 -1.27
CA LEU A 238 -20.65 -7.16 -1.74
C LEU A 238 -21.00 -5.72 -2.14
N VAL A 239 -22.00 -5.53 -3.01
CA VAL A 239 -22.35 -4.20 -3.53
C VAL A 239 -22.84 -3.25 -2.42
N PRO A 240 -23.77 -3.66 -1.53
CA PRO A 240 -24.17 -2.82 -0.39
C PRO A 240 -23.01 -2.50 0.56
N ALA A 241 -22.07 -3.44 0.73
CA ALA A 241 -20.89 -3.20 1.55
C ALA A 241 -19.93 -2.18 0.92
N LEU A 242 -19.78 -2.18 -0.40
CA LEU A 242 -19.04 -1.14 -1.13
C LEU A 242 -19.71 0.24 -0.96
N ASP A 243 -21.04 0.30 -1.04
CA ASP A 243 -21.76 1.57 -0.84
C ASP A 243 -21.66 2.08 0.60
N ARG A 244 -21.66 1.17 1.58
CA ARG A 244 -21.41 1.48 2.99
C ARG A 244 -20.03 2.11 3.19
N ILE A 245 -18.96 1.45 2.74
CA ILE A 245 -17.59 1.96 2.94
C ILE A 245 -17.35 3.28 2.19
N CYS A 246 -17.97 3.46 1.02
CA CYS A 246 -17.92 4.72 0.28
C CYS A 246 -18.59 5.85 1.08
N SER A 247 -19.77 5.60 1.65
CA SER A 247 -20.49 6.58 2.46
C SER A 247 -19.71 6.92 3.74
N GLU A 248 -19.18 5.90 4.42
CA GLU A 248 -18.35 6.03 5.62
C GLU A 248 -17.07 6.85 5.35
N ALA A 249 -16.39 6.60 4.23
CA ALA A 249 -15.23 7.37 3.80
C ALA A 249 -15.56 8.84 3.53
N CYS A 250 -16.71 9.12 2.92
CA CYS A 250 -17.14 10.48 2.63
C CYS A 250 -17.50 11.24 3.90
N SER A 251 -18.23 10.61 4.83
CA SER A 251 -18.52 11.19 6.14
C SER A 251 -17.24 11.48 6.92
N ALA A 252 -16.29 10.54 6.97
CA ALA A 252 -15.02 10.74 7.64
C ALA A 252 -14.20 11.89 7.02
N ALA A 253 -14.22 12.02 5.69
CA ALA A 253 -13.57 13.14 5.01
C ALA A 253 -14.24 14.50 5.32
N LEU A 254 -15.56 14.53 5.49
CA LEU A 254 -16.32 15.73 5.88
C LEU A 254 -16.09 16.11 7.35
N ASP A 255 -15.95 15.11 8.23
CA ASP A 255 -15.65 15.28 9.65
C ASP A 255 -14.21 15.75 9.92
N GLY A 256 -13.41 15.94 8.86
CA GLY A 256 -12.05 16.49 8.93
C GLY A 256 -10.97 15.47 9.25
N TYR A 257 -11.20 14.16 9.05
CA TYR A 257 -10.13 13.16 9.14
C TYR A 257 -9.21 13.25 7.91
N GLN A 258 -7.91 13.39 8.12
CA GLN A 258 -6.93 13.53 7.04
C GLN A 258 -6.38 12.18 6.56
N ILE A 259 -6.49 11.11 7.37
CA ILE A 259 -6.05 9.77 6.99
C ILE A 259 -7.24 8.82 7.10
N LEU A 260 -7.55 8.12 6.01
CA LEU A 260 -8.48 7.01 6.00
C LEU A 260 -7.70 5.71 5.81
N ILE A 261 -7.86 4.79 6.75
CA ILE A 261 -7.20 3.49 6.78
C ILE A 261 -8.22 2.43 6.38
N LEU A 262 -7.98 1.72 5.27
CA LEU A 262 -8.79 0.59 4.84
C LEU A 262 -8.18 -0.69 5.42
N SER A 263 -8.92 -1.41 6.28
CA SER A 263 -8.40 -2.58 7.00
C SER A 263 -9.26 -3.83 6.80
N ASP A 264 -8.63 -4.93 6.36
CA ASP A 264 -9.24 -6.27 6.28
C ASP A 264 -8.95 -7.14 7.52
N ARG A 265 -8.37 -6.56 8.58
CA ARG A 265 -8.03 -7.32 9.81
C ARG A 265 -9.22 -7.94 10.53
N GLN A 266 -10.41 -7.37 10.38
CA GLN A 266 -11.63 -7.84 11.09
C GLN A 266 -12.28 -9.07 10.44
N VAL A 267 -11.58 -9.79 9.57
CA VAL A 267 -12.07 -11.05 9.04
C VAL A 267 -12.14 -12.11 10.15
N ASP A 268 -13.30 -12.74 10.25
CA ASP A 268 -13.54 -13.90 11.11
C ASP A 268 -14.50 -14.88 10.44
N LYS A 269 -15.00 -15.89 11.17
CA LYS A 269 -15.97 -16.86 10.63
C LYS A 269 -17.23 -16.21 10.02
N ASP A 270 -17.71 -15.12 10.61
CA ASP A 270 -18.95 -14.43 10.28
C ASP A 270 -18.74 -13.25 9.31
N TYR A 271 -17.51 -12.76 9.14
CA TYR A 271 -17.17 -11.62 8.27
C TYR A 271 -16.24 -12.00 7.12
N VAL A 272 -16.69 -11.77 5.88
CA VAL A 272 -15.93 -12.01 4.64
C VAL A 272 -15.17 -10.73 4.25
N PRO A 273 -13.89 -10.82 3.83
CA PRO A 273 -13.16 -9.66 3.34
C PRO A 273 -13.70 -9.17 1.99
N ILE A 274 -13.74 -7.85 1.82
CA ILE A 274 -13.78 -7.20 0.51
C ILE A 274 -12.33 -7.11 0.05
N SER A 275 -12.06 -7.40 -1.23
CA SER A 275 -10.70 -7.22 -1.75
C SER A 275 -10.25 -5.78 -1.56
N ALA A 276 -9.02 -5.59 -1.05
CA ALA A 276 -8.49 -4.28 -0.73
C ALA A 276 -8.47 -3.36 -1.96
N LEU A 277 -8.25 -3.92 -3.15
CA LEU A 277 -8.27 -3.19 -4.41
C LEU A 277 -9.69 -2.72 -4.81
N LEU A 278 -10.73 -3.55 -4.62
CA LEU A 278 -12.12 -3.12 -4.88
C LEU A 278 -12.54 -2.00 -3.94
N ALA A 279 -12.23 -2.17 -2.65
CA ALA A 279 -12.56 -1.18 -1.64
C ALA A 279 -11.84 0.15 -1.91
N LEU A 280 -10.53 0.09 -2.20
CA LEU A 280 -9.75 1.27 -2.56
C LEU A 280 -10.32 1.95 -3.81
N GLY A 281 -10.54 1.21 -4.89
CA GLY A 281 -11.04 1.76 -6.15
C GLY A 281 -12.39 2.45 -5.98
N ALA A 282 -13.34 1.80 -5.31
CA ALA A 282 -14.66 2.36 -5.03
C ALA A 282 -14.57 3.66 -4.22
N ILE A 283 -13.78 3.66 -3.13
CA ILE A 283 -13.61 4.83 -2.26
C ILE A 283 -12.90 5.95 -3.00
N HIS A 284 -11.82 5.64 -3.74
CA HIS A 284 -11.07 6.62 -4.51
C HIS A 284 -11.96 7.34 -5.53
N GLN A 285 -12.76 6.59 -6.30
CA GLN A 285 -13.68 7.15 -7.28
C GLN A 285 -14.83 7.93 -6.62
N CYS A 286 -15.37 7.43 -5.51
CA CYS A 286 -16.41 8.13 -4.76
C CYS A 286 -15.92 9.49 -4.24
N LEU A 287 -14.74 9.51 -3.62
CA LEU A 287 -14.12 10.74 -3.11
C LEU A 287 -13.76 11.73 -4.23
N ILE A 288 -13.37 11.25 -5.43
CA ILE A 288 -13.17 12.11 -6.60
C ILE A 288 -14.49 12.75 -7.03
N LYS A 289 -15.56 11.95 -7.18
CA LYS A 289 -16.89 12.44 -7.57
C LYS A 289 -17.43 13.48 -6.60
N GLN A 290 -17.13 13.34 -5.31
CA GLN A 290 -17.52 14.28 -4.26
C GLN A 290 -16.50 15.41 -4.00
N ARG A 291 -15.38 15.46 -4.74
CA ARG A 291 -14.29 16.45 -4.58
C ARG A 291 -13.64 16.43 -3.19
N LEU A 292 -13.65 15.28 -2.53
CA LEU A 292 -13.07 15.05 -1.21
C LEU A 292 -11.71 14.33 -1.26
N ARG A 293 -11.31 13.77 -2.41
CA ARG A 293 -10.03 13.01 -2.53
C ARG A 293 -8.80 13.82 -2.16
N MET A 294 -8.83 15.14 -2.41
CA MET A 294 -7.75 16.06 -2.08
C MET A 294 -7.62 16.31 -0.58
N LYS A 295 -8.61 15.99 0.26
CA LYS A 295 -8.58 16.25 1.71
C LYS A 295 -8.00 15.10 2.52
N VAL A 296 -7.91 13.91 1.93
CA VAL A 296 -7.63 12.67 2.65
C VAL A 296 -6.50 11.88 2.01
N ALA A 297 -5.71 11.21 2.83
CA ALA A 297 -4.80 10.15 2.46
C ALA A 297 -5.50 8.79 2.56
N LEU A 298 -5.23 7.90 1.61
CA LEU A 298 -5.76 6.52 1.63
C LEU A 298 -4.64 5.54 1.98
N ILE A 299 -4.67 4.97 3.18
CA ILE A 299 -3.70 3.97 3.64
C ILE A 299 -4.37 2.60 3.67
N ILE A 300 -3.66 1.57 3.19
CA ILE A 300 -4.18 0.21 3.14
C ILE A 300 -3.47 -0.65 4.17
N GLU A 301 -4.25 -1.33 5.00
CA GLU A 301 -3.82 -2.43 5.85
C GLU A 301 -4.47 -3.69 5.29
N SER A 302 -3.68 -4.53 4.60
CA SER A 302 -4.23 -5.72 3.95
C SER A 302 -3.36 -6.96 4.11
N GLY A 303 -4.04 -8.08 4.29
CA GLY A 303 -3.45 -9.42 4.22
C GLY A 303 -3.32 -9.96 2.80
N GLU A 304 -4.00 -9.40 1.79
CA GLU A 304 -3.92 -9.89 0.41
C GLU A 304 -2.59 -9.56 -0.27
N VAL A 305 -1.98 -8.44 0.12
CA VAL A 305 -0.84 -7.80 -0.55
C VAL A 305 0.46 -8.50 -0.19
N LYS A 306 1.16 -9.04 -1.20
CA LYS A 306 2.42 -9.75 -0.98
C LYS A 306 3.46 -9.59 -2.08
N GLN A 307 3.05 -9.33 -3.32
CA GLN A 307 3.93 -9.23 -4.50
C GLN A 307 4.09 -7.77 -4.96
N VAL A 308 5.17 -7.47 -5.67
CA VAL A 308 5.44 -6.14 -6.26
C VAL A 308 4.24 -5.65 -7.07
N HIS A 309 3.64 -6.53 -7.87
CA HIS A 309 2.49 -6.19 -8.70
C HIS A 309 1.30 -5.68 -7.88
N ASP A 310 0.98 -6.32 -6.76
CA ASP A 310 -0.13 -5.92 -5.87
C ASP A 310 0.06 -4.47 -5.39
N PHE A 311 1.29 -4.10 -4.98
CA PHE A 311 1.60 -2.73 -4.59
C PHE A 311 1.42 -1.75 -5.75
N CYS A 312 1.96 -2.08 -6.93
CA CYS A 312 1.87 -1.22 -8.10
C CYS A 312 0.40 -0.97 -8.50
N VAL A 313 -0.45 -1.99 -8.45
CA VAL A 313 -1.88 -1.84 -8.74
C VAL A 313 -2.54 -0.94 -7.71
N LEU A 314 -2.37 -1.19 -6.41
CA LEU A 314 -2.96 -0.34 -5.36
C LEU A 314 -2.49 1.12 -5.47
N LEU A 315 -1.21 1.36 -5.72
CA LEU A 315 -0.67 2.72 -5.91
C LEU A 315 -1.28 3.37 -7.17
N GLY A 316 -1.36 2.62 -8.27
CA GLY A 316 -1.95 3.09 -9.53
C GLY A 316 -3.44 3.45 -9.43
N TYR A 317 -4.16 2.86 -8.47
CA TYR A 317 -5.58 3.14 -8.18
C TYR A 317 -5.81 4.06 -6.96
N GLY A 318 -4.75 4.70 -6.46
CA GLY A 318 -4.87 5.84 -5.55
C GLY A 318 -4.53 5.57 -4.09
N ALA A 319 -3.90 4.44 -3.75
CA ALA A 319 -3.34 4.20 -2.43
C ALA A 319 -2.14 5.13 -2.18
N ASP A 320 -2.04 5.65 -0.96
CA ASP A 320 -0.94 6.51 -0.55
C ASP A 320 0.20 5.75 0.12
N ALA A 321 -0.15 4.76 0.94
CA ALA A 321 0.77 3.88 1.63
C ALA A 321 0.10 2.53 1.93
N ILE A 322 0.89 1.47 2.04
CA ILE A 322 0.39 0.09 2.13
C ILE A 322 1.17 -0.65 3.22
N CYS A 323 0.44 -1.30 4.14
CA CYS A 323 0.95 -2.12 5.22
C CYS A 323 0.59 -3.61 4.98
N PRO A 324 1.54 -4.43 4.51
CA PRO A 324 1.35 -5.86 4.23
C PRO A 324 1.51 -6.68 5.52
N TYR A 325 0.58 -6.54 6.46
CA TYR A 325 0.78 -7.08 7.80
C TYR A 325 0.92 -8.61 7.83
N MET A 326 0.23 -9.33 6.94
CA MET A 326 0.23 -10.79 6.91
C MET A 326 1.59 -11.36 6.50
N VAL A 327 2.34 -10.65 5.64
CA VAL A 327 3.72 -11.00 5.29
C VAL A 327 4.60 -10.96 6.53
N TYR A 328 4.52 -9.90 7.32
CA TYR A 328 5.32 -9.73 8.54
C TYR A 328 4.95 -10.75 9.62
N GLU A 329 3.65 -10.95 9.88
CA GLU A 329 3.17 -11.96 10.85
C GLU A 329 3.63 -13.38 10.46
N THR A 330 3.59 -13.71 9.17
CA THR A 330 3.96 -15.04 8.69
C THR A 330 5.47 -15.27 8.72
N CYS A 331 6.27 -14.30 8.26
CA CYS A 331 7.73 -14.42 8.29
C CYS A 331 8.25 -14.56 9.73
N TYR A 332 7.66 -13.83 10.68
CA TYR A 332 7.96 -13.98 12.11
C TYR A 332 7.75 -15.43 12.59
N ARG A 333 6.63 -16.05 12.20
CA ARG A 333 6.31 -17.44 12.56
C ARG A 333 7.22 -18.44 11.88
N LEU A 334 7.50 -18.28 10.58
CA LEU A 334 8.44 -19.12 9.83
C LEU A 334 9.84 -19.11 10.49
N ARG A 335 10.29 -17.94 10.96
CA ARG A 335 11.55 -17.83 11.68
C ARG A 335 11.51 -18.51 13.05
N THR A 336 10.41 -18.38 13.79
CA THR A 336 10.25 -19.05 15.09
C THR A 336 10.24 -20.58 14.94
N MET A 337 9.72 -21.08 13.82
CA MET A 337 9.77 -22.49 13.44
C MET A 337 11.15 -22.96 12.94
N GLY A 338 12.10 -22.04 12.74
CA GLY A 338 13.45 -22.34 12.25
C GLY A 338 13.52 -22.64 10.75
N LEU A 339 12.52 -22.25 9.97
CA LEU A 339 12.46 -22.41 8.51
C LEU A 339 13.14 -21.26 7.74
N LEU A 340 13.42 -20.15 8.43
CA LEU A 340 14.23 -19.04 7.92
C LEU A 340 15.60 -19.05 8.59
N ASP A 341 16.59 -18.46 7.90
CA ASP A 341 17.95 -18.35 8.40
C ASP A 341 17.98 -17.74 9.81
N LYS A 342 18.65 -18.44 10.74
CA LYS A 342 18.73 -18.05 12.16
C LYS A 342 19.44 -16.72 12.38
N ASN A 343 20.18 -16.24 11.39
CA ASN A 343 20.93 -14.99 11.44
C ASN A 343 20.06 -13.76 11.13
N LEU A 344 18.83 -13.94 10.62
CA LEU A 344 17.95 -12.83 10.26
C LEU A 344 17.15 -12.35 11.47
N THR A 345 17.28 -11.06 11.80
CA THR A 345 16.39 -10.42 12.78
C THR A 345 15.05 -10.04 12.14
N ASP A 346 14.03 -9.70 12.95
CA ASP A 346 12.72 -9.30 12.42
C ASP A 346 12.81 -7.98 11.66
N ASP A 347 13.66 -7.10 12.15
CA ASP A 347 13.89 -5.82 11.49
C ASP A 347 14.64 -6.03 10.16
N ASP A 348 15.57 -6.99 10.08
CA ASP A 348 16.19 -7.37 8.80
C ASP A 348 15.17 -7.91 7.80
N VAL A 349 14.20 -8.70 8.27
CA VAL A 349 13.11 -9.21 7.43
C VAL A 349 12.26 -8.07 6.89
N VAL A 350 11.85 -7.13 7.75
CA VAL A 350 11.05 -5.96 7.36
C VAL A 350 11.83 -5.09 6.37
N GLN A 351 13.10 -4.78 6.65
CA GLN A 351 13.93 -3.95 5.78
C GLN A 351 14.25 -4.64 4.45
N GLY A 352 14.54 -5.94 4.48
CA GLY A 352 14.80 -6.74 3.27
C GLY A 352 13.59 -6.76 2.35
N TYR A 353 12.41 -7.04 2.91
CA TYR A 353 11.15 -7.00 2.16
C TYR A 353 10.85 -5.60 1.58
N LYS A 354 10.99 -4.54 2.40
CA LYS A 354 10.78 -3.16 1.93
C LYS A 354 11.72 -2.80 0.77
N ALA A 355 13.00 -3.13 0.88
CA ALA A 355 13.98 -2.88 -0.17
C ALA A 355 13.70 -3.69 -1.46
N GLY A 356 13.24 -4.93 -1.33
CA GLY A 356 12.83 -5.77 -2.46
C GLY A 356 11.64 -5.19 -3.21
N ILE A 357 10.61 -4.76 -2.49
CA ILE A 357 9.43 -4.09 -3.09
C ILE A 357 9.80 -2.73 -3.68
N GLU A 358 10.62 -1.92 -3.01
CA GLU A 358 11.11 -0.63 -3.52
C GLU A 358 11.78 -0.79 -4.90
N ARG A 359 12.72 -1.73 -5.04
CA ARG A 359 13.36 -2.01 -6.34
C ARG A 359 12.37 -2.51 -7.37
N GLY A 360 11.39 -3.31 -6.96
CA GLY A 360 10.30 -3.77 -7.82
C GLY A 360 9.44 -2.62 -8.36
N ILE A 361 9.06 -1.67 -7.50
CA ILE A 361 8.26 -0.51 -7.89
C ILE A 361 9.03 0.38 -8.87
N TYR A 362 10.32 0.66 -8.62
CA TYR A 362 11.17 1.39 -9.57
C TYR A 362 11.17 0.70 -10.94
N LYS A 363 11.35 -0.63 -10.97
CA LYS A 363 11.33 -1.41 -12.21
C LYS A 363 10.00 -1.27 -12.95
N VAL A 364 8.85 -1.35 -12.27
CA VAL A 364 7.53 -1.22 -12.91
C VAL A 364 7.29 0.20 -13.44
N MET A 365 7.62 1.24 -12.67
CA MET A 365 7.50 2.64 -13.11
C MET A 365 8.37 2.93 -14.33
N ALA A 366 9.59 2.39 -14.33
CA ALA A 366 10.56 2.58 -15.39
C ALA A 366 10.10 1.99 -16.73
N LYS A 367 9.25 0.93 -16.75
CA LYS A 367 8.66 0.37 -17.98
C LYS A 367 7.84 1.38 -18.78
N MET A 368 7.24 2.36 -18.11
CA MET A 368 6.47 3.44 -18.74
C MET A 368 7.29 4.74 -18.86
N GLY A 369 8.54 4.74 -18.39
CA GLY A 369 9.37 5.95 -18.34
C GLY A 369 8.93 6.96 -17.27
N ILE A 370 8.29 6.49 -16.20
CA ILE A 370 7.84 7.36 -15.09
C ILE A 370 8.93 7.41 -14.02
N SER A 371 9.39 8.61 -13.66
CA SER A 371 10.47 8.78 -12.68
C SER A 371 9.98 8.92 -11.23
N THR A 372 8.82 9.55 -11.00
CA THR A 372 8.34 9.87 -9.63
C THR A 372 7.09 9.09 -9.26
N LEU A 373 7.04 8.56 -8.03
CA LEU A 373 5.88 7.83 -7.53
C LEU A 373 4.64 8.73 -7.46
N HIS A 374 4.82 10.02 -7.18
CA HIS A 374 3.73 10.99 -7.15
C HIS A 374 2.95 11.02 -8.47
N SER A 375 3.64 10.94 -9.62
CA SER A 375 3.00 10.88 -10.94
C SER A 375 2.43 9.50 -11.28
N TYR A 376 2.94 8.43 -10.67
CA TYR A 376 2.44 7.07 -10.86
C TYR A 376 1.13 6.83 -10.09
N LYS A 377 0.96 7.47 -8.94
CA LYS A 377 -0.24 7.33 -8.10
C LYS A 377 -1.49 7.81 -8.83
N GLY A 378 -2.53 6.98 -8.86
CA GLY A 378 -3.79 7.30 -9.52
C GLY A 378 -3.72 7.37 -11.05
N ALA A 379 -2.58 7.10 -11.67
CA ALA A 379 -2.41 7.19 -13.12
C ALA A 379 -3.03 6.01 -13.89
N GLN A 380 -3.45 4.94 -13.20
CA GLN A 380 -4.10 3.76 -13.79
C GLN A 380 -3.32 3.17 -14.98
N ILE A 381 -2.01 2.94 -14.81
CA ILE A 381 -1.11 2.39 -15.85
C ILE A 381 -1.30 0.87 -16.01
N PHE A 382 -2.55 0.44 -16.17
CA PHE A 382 -2.96 -0.96 -16.25
C PHE A 382 -4.08 -1.15 -17.28
N GLU A 383 -4.07 -2.30 -17.95
CA GLU A 383 -5.21 -2.79 -18.75
C GLU A 383 -5.92 -3.90 -17.98
N ILE A 384 -7.24 -3.82 -17.89
CA ILE A 384 -8.07 -4.80 -17.20
C ILE A 384 -8.54 -5.86 -18.18
N VAL A 385 -8.18 -7.11 -17.93
CA VAL A 385 -8.55 -8.25 -18.77
C VAL A 385 -9.54 -9.13 -18.03
N GLY A 386 -10.81 -9.10 -18.46
CA GLY A 386 -11.84 -10.02 -17.98
C GLY A 386 -12.62 -9.58 -16.74
N LEU A 387 -12.74 -8.26 -16.48
CA LEU A 387 -13.72 -7.73 -15.52
C LEU A 387 -14.94 -7.17 -16.25
N GLY A 388 -16.12 -7.32 -15.65
CA GLY A 388 -17.37 -6.75 -16.14
C GLY A 388 -17.35 -5.22 -16.09
N ARG A 389 -18.04 -4.58 -17.05
CA ARG A 389 -18.14 -3.11 -17.13
C ARG A 389 -18.69 -2.49 -15.84
N GLU A 390 -19.65 -3.15 -15.19
CA GLU A 390 -20.20 -2.70 -13.90
C GLU A 390 -19.14 -2.52 -12.80
N VAL A 391 -18.14 -3.41 -12.76
CA VAL A 391 -17.04 -3.34 -11.77
C VAL A 391 -16.10 -2.19 -12.13
N VAL A 392 -15.76 -2.08 -13.41
CA VAL A 392 -14.86 -1.03 -13.92
C VAL A 392 -15.48 0.35 -13.71
N ASP A 393 -16.74 0.56 -14.08
CA ASP A 393 -17.41 1.86 -13.98
C ASP A 393 -17.62 2.32 -12.52
N LYS A 394 -17.75 1.38 -11.58
CA LYS A 394 -17.92 1.69 -10.15
C LYS A 394 -16.59 1.88 -9.43
N CYS A 395 -15.60 1.01 -9.67
CA CYS A 395 -14.36 0.96 -8.88
C CYS A 395 -13.13 1.48 -9.63
N PHE A 396 -13.07 1.35 -10.96
CA PHE A 396 -11.87 1.59 -11.78
C PHE A 396 -12.18 2.46 -13.00
N THR A 397 -12.97 3.53 -12.80
CA THR A 397 -13.40 4.44 -13.88
C THR A 397 -12.20 4.88 -14.72
N ASN A 398 -12.37 4.90 -16.04
CA ASN A 398 -11.38 5.24 -17.07
C ASN A 398 -10.32 4.17 -17.38
N SER A 399 -10.32 3.05 -16.66
CA SER A 399 -9.43 1.94 -17.00
C SER A 399 -9.96 1.17 -18.21
N VAL A 400 -9.05 0.80 -19.12
CA VAL A 400 -9.40 0.07 -20.34
C VAL A 400 -9.75 -1.37 -19.97
N SER A 401 -10.97 -1.79 -20.31
CA SER A 401 -11.37 -3.19 -20.28
C SER A 401 -12.10 -3.57 -21.56
N ARG A 402 -11.35 -4.14 -22.51
CA ARG A 402 -11.87 -4.49 -23.84
C ARG A 402 -12.73 -5.75 -23.80
N LEU A 403 -12.28 -6.71 -22.99
CA LEU A 403 -12.95 -7.98 -22.77
C LEU A 403 -13.70 -7.90 -21.44
N GLY A 404 -15.03 -7.86 -21.51
CA GLY A 404 -15.87 -8.03 -20.31
C GLY A 404 -15.63 -9.40 -19.66
N GLY A 405 -16.12 -9.57 -18.44
CA GLY A 405 -15.97 -10.85 -17.74
C GLY A 405 -16.62 -10.86 -16.37
N ALA A 406 -15.82 -11.07 -15.33
CA ALA A 406 -16.30 -11.27 -13.96
C ALA A 406 -17.07 -10.06 -13.43
N ASN A 407 -18.32 -10.32 -13.01
CA ASN A 407 -19.22 -9.35 -12.39
C ASN A 407 -19.03 -9.33 -10.87
N PHE A 408 -19.69 -8.40 -10.17
CA PHE A 408 -19.66 -8.35 -8.71
C PHE A 408 -20.12 -9.66 -8.06
N GLU A 409 -21.11 -10.33 -8.65
CA GLU A 409 -21.60 -11.62 -8.17
C GLU A 409 -20.51 -12.70 -8.24
N THR A 410 -19.78 -12.76 -9.36
CA THR A 410 -18.65 -13.69 -9.54
C THR A 410 -17.55 -13.41 -8.53
N LEU A 411 -17.11 -12.15 -8.41
CA LEU A 411 -16.05 -11.77 -7.46
C LEU A 411 -16.45 -12.04 -6.00
N ALA A 412 -17.72 -11.81 -5.65
CA ALA A 412 -18.24 -12.13 -4.33
C ALA A 412 -18.27 -13.65 -4.10
N MET A 413 -18.65 -14.44 -5.11
CA MET A 413 -18.65 -15.90 -5.04
C MET A 413 -17.25 -16.44 -4.81
N GLU A 414 -16.24 -15.91 -5.50
CA GLU A 414 -14.83 -16.29 -5.32
C GLU A 414 -14.32 -15.97 -3.91
N ALA A 415 -14.63 -14.78 -3.40
CA ALA A 415 -14.26 -14.38 -2.04
C ALA A 415 -14.91 -15.30 -0.99
N ILE A 416 -16.19 -15.61 -1.15
CA ILE A 416 -16.91 -16.54 -0.26
C ILE A 416 -16.36 -17.97 -0.39
N ARG A 417 -15.97 -18.39 -1.59
CA ARG A 417 -15.35 -19.71 -1.80
C ARG A 417 -14.06 -19.83 -1.00
N ARG A 418 -13.18 -18.82 -1.08
CA ARG A 418 -11.95 -18.75 -0.26
C ARG A 418 -12.27 -18.73 1.23
N HIS A 419 -13.28 -17.96 1.62
CA HIS A 419 -13.75 -17.87 3.01
C HIS A 419 -14.27 -19.18 3.58
N ARG A 420 -14.89 -20.03 2.76
CA ARG A 420 -15.40 -21.35 3.17
C ARG A 420 -14.31 -22.42 3.26
N ILE A 421 -13.23 -22.26 2.49
CA ILE A 421 -12.07 -23.16 2.51
C ILE A 421 -11.23 -22.92 3.77
N ALA A 422 -11.09 -21.65 4.17
CA ALA A 422 -10.53 -21.22 5.45
C ALA A 422 -11.45 -21.62 6.62
#